data_AF-A0A1B9NL78-F1
#
_entry.id   AF-A0A1B9NL78-F1
#
_cell.length_a   1.000
_cell.length_b   1.000
_cell.length_c   1.000
_cell.angle_alpha   90.00
_cell.angle_beta   90.00
_cell.angle_gamma   90.00
#
_symmetry.space_group_name_H-M   'P 1'
#
loop_
_entity.id
_entity.type
_entity.pdbx_description
1 polymer ?
#
loop_
_entity_poly.entity_id
_entity_poly.type
_entity_poly.pdbx_seq_one_letter_code
_entity_poly.pdbx_strand_id
1 'polypeptide(L)'
;MEKLTPQNEHQEHMVQILLAKMQGLTVESKIKNIWGWSNPSDIFLDSEYRIAPKLTPLSLSREMWAMIDKKWNYAAMDKDGRVFFYNIKPHIDMVFKSWGNDSAHTVGCALAINIEGINWKQSLTKRPKDV
;
A
#
# COMPACT_ATOMS: atom_id res chain seq x y z
N MET A 1 24.90 -16.57 -25.52
CA MET A 1 24.30 -15.26 -25.19
C MET A 1 25.28 -14.55 -24.28
N GLU A 2 25.71 -13.34 -24.63
CA GLU A 2 26.61 -12.58 -23.74
C GLU A 2 25.87 -12.17 -22.47
N LYS A 3 26.54 -12.31 -21.33
CA LYS A 3 26.01 -11.84 -20.04
C LYS A 3 26.29 -10.35 -19.95
N LEU A 4 25.22 -9.54 -19.96
CA LEU A 4 25.33 -8.11 -19.72
C LEU A 4 25.52 -7.85 -18.22
N THR A 5 26.38 -6.89 -17.88
CA THR A 5 26.62 -6.44 -16.51
C THR A 5 26.41 -4.92 -16.44
N PRO A 6 25.77 -4.41 -15.38
CA PRO A 6 25.65 -2.97 -15.17
C PRO A 6 27.03 -2.28 -15.16
N GLN A 7 27.12 -1.14 -15.83
CA GLN A 7 28.35 -0.35 -15.98
C GLN A 7 28.37 0.90 -15.07
N ASN A 8 27.24 1.24 -14.46
CA ASN A 8 27.11 2.39 -13.56
C ASN A 8 25.92 2.19 -12.61
N GLU A 9 25.81 3.06 -11.61
CA GLU A 9 24.76 3.03 -10.57
C GLU A 9 23.34 3.09 -11.17
N HIS A 10 23.14 3.85 -12.24
CA HIS A 10 21.83 3.93 -12.91
C HIS A 10 21.43 2.58 -13.50
N GLN A 11 22.35 1.91 -14.22
CA GLN A 11 22.09 0.58 -14.76
C GLN A 11 21.85 -0.46 -13.65
N GLU A 12 22.61 -0.38 -12.56
CA GLU A 12 22.43 -1.27 -11.41
C GLU A 12 21.05 -1.08 -10.77
N HIS A 13 20.66 0.17 -10.52
CA HIS A 13 19.34 0.51 -10.00
C HIS A 13 18.22 -0.02 -10.91
N MET A 14 18.33 0.17 -12.22
CA MET A 14 17.31 -0.30 -13.16
C MET A 14 17.20 -1.83 -13.20
N VAL A 15 18.32 -2.54 -13.08
CA VAL A 15 18.31 -4.01 -12.92
C VAL A 15 17.63 -4.42 -11.61
N GLN A 16 17.91 -3.74 -10.49
CA GLN A 16 17.25 -4.01 -9.21
C GLN A 16 15.72 -3.77 -9.29
N ILE A 17 15.28 -2.71 -9.96
CA ILE A 17 13.86 -2.41 -10.17
C ILE A 17 13.18 -3.50 -11.01
N LEU A 18 13.85 -3.97 -12.08
CA LEU A 18 13.32 -5.05 -12.91
C LEU A 18 13.16 -6.34 -12.09
N LEU A 19 14.16 -6.71 -11.30
CA LEU A 19 14.11 -7.86 -10.41
C LEU A 19 12.98 -7.74 -9.38
N ALA A 20 12.81 -6.56 -8.78
CA ALA A 20 11.73 -6.29 -7.84
C ALA A 20 10.35 -6.53 -8.48
N LYS A 21 10.12 -6.04 -9.70
CA LYS A 21 8.89 -6.31 -10.46
C LYS A 21 8.69 -7.80 -10.75
N MET A 22 9.74 -8.49 -11.19
CA MET A 22 9.70 -9.95 -11.43
C MET A 22 9.39 -10.76 -10.17
N GLN A 23 9.79 -10.26 -9.00
CA GLN A 23 9.50 -10.86 -7.69
C GLN A 23 8.12 -10.45 -7.14
N GLY A 24 7.34 -9.68 -7.89
CA GLY A 24 6.01 -9.21 -7.47
C GLY A 24 6.04 -8.10 -6.41
N LEU A 25 7.18 -7.46 -6.19
CA LEU A 25 7.28 -6.31 -5.30
C LEU A 25 6.64 -5.08 -5.96
N THR A 26 5.99 -4.26 -5.15
CA THR A 26 5.45 -2.99 -5.62
C THR A 26 6.58 -2.02 -5.94
N VAL A 27 6.58 -1.48 -7.15
CA VAL A 27 7.52 -0.45 -7.59
C VAL A 27 6.75 0.82 -7.92
N GLU A 28 7.26 1.95 -7.45
CA GLU A 28 6.72 3.27 -7.77
C GLU A 28 7.59 3.96 -8.83
N SER A 29 6.95 4.69 -9.74
CA SER A 29 7.60 5.65 -10.62
C SER A 29 7.21 7.07 -10.23
N LYS A 30 8.10 8.03 -10.50
CA LYS A 30 7.87 9.44 -10.20
C LYS A 30 7.32 10.17 -11.42
N ILE A 31 6.16 10.81 -11.28
CA ILE A 31 5.55 11.66 -12.30
C ILE A 31 5.30 13.02 -11.68
N LYS A 32 5.87 14.09 -12.26
CA LYS A 32 5.70 15.48 -11.78
C LYS A 32 5.90 15.62 -10.26
N ASN A 33 6.96 15.00 -9.72
CA ASN A 33 7.30 14.95 -8.29
C ASN A 33 6.38 14.12 -7.38
N ILE A 34 5.46 13.34 -7.94
CA ILE A 34 4.58 12.43 -7.18
C ILE A 34 4.98 10.99 -7.48
N TRP A 35 5.23 10.21 -6.44
CA TRP A 35 5.39 8.77 -6.56
C TRP A 35 4.03 8.10 -6.75
N GLY A 36 3.90 7.32 -7.81
CA GLY A 36 2.72 6.52 -8.12
C GLY A 36 3.12 5.10 -8.49
N TRP A 37 2.16 4.18 -8.51
CA TRP A 37 2.43 2.80 -8.92
C TRP A 37 2.92 2.77 -10.36
N SER A 38 4.06 2.13 -10.58
CA SER A 38 4.51 1.83 -11.93
C SER A 38 3.74 0.63 -12.47
N ASN A 39 3.56 0.60 -13.79
CA ASN A 39 3.01 -0.58 -14.45
C ASN A 39 4.00 -1.76 -14.27
N PRO A 40 3.54 -2.94 -13.80
CA PRO A 40 4.41 -4.07 -13.52
C PRO A 40 5.07 -4.65 -14.79
N SER A 41 4.51 -4.39 -15.97
CA SER A 41 4.94 -5.01 -17.23
C SER A 41 5.89 -4.16 -18.07
N ASP A 42 6.20 -2.92 -17.66
CA ASP A 42 7.06 -2.01 -18.42
C ASP A 42 8.18 -1.38 -17.57
N ILE A 43 9.17 -0.80 -18.25
CA ILE A 43 10.19 0.03 -17.62
C ILE A 43 10.63 1.10 -18.63
N PHE A 44 10.73 2.35 -18.18
CA PHE A 44 11.16 3.49 -18.98
C PHE A 44 12.53 3.93 -18.48
N LEU A 45 13.54 3.95 -19.36
CA LEU A 45 14.94 4.18 -18.97
C LEU A 45 15.19 5.55 -18.32
N ASP A 46 14.33 6.51 -18.63
CA ASP A 46 14.46 7.92 -18.20
C ASP A 46 13.58 8.23 -16.99
N SER A 47 12.87 7.24 -16.44
CA SER A 47 11.99 7.42 -15.28
C SER A 47 12.72 7.18 -13.97
N GLU A 48 12.44 8.01 -12.97
CA GLU A 48 12.85 7.73 -11.59
C GLU A 48 11.94 6.64 -10.99
N TYR A 49 12.57 5.57 -10.50
CA TYR A 49 11.88 4.47 -9.82
C TYR A 49 12.37 4.31 -8.39
N ARG A 50 11.52 3.72 -7.56
CA ARG A 50 11.91 3.13 -6.27
C ARG A 50 11.10 1.89 -5.99
N ILE A 51 11.68 0.94 -5.26
CA ILE A 51 10.90 -0.12 -4.64
C ILE A 51 10.03 0.54 -3.58
N ALA A 52 8.72 0.31 -3.65
CA ALA A 52 7.82 0.86 -2.66
C ALA A 52 8.23 0.33 -1.27
N PRO A 53 8.09 1.14 -0.21
CA PRO A 53 8.26 0.63 1.15
C PRO A 53 7.41 -0.62 1.34
N LYS A 54 7.95 -1.61 2.07
CA LYS A 54 7.25 -2.85 2.40
C LYS A 54 5.85 -2.51 2.88
N LEU A 55 4.84 -3.19 2.33
CA LEU A 55 3.45 -3.01 2.76
C LEU A 55 3.39 -3.17 4.28
N THR A 56 2.82 -2.17 4.92
CA THR A 56 2.61 -2.14 6.37
C THR A 56 1.09 -2.12 6.61
N PRO A 57 0.37 -3.22 6.31
CA PRO A 57 -1.05 -3.29 6.61
C PRO A 57 -1.26 -3.16 8.13
N LEU A 58 -2.45 -2.72 8.53
CA LEU A 58 -2.85 -2.75 9.92
C LEU A 58 -2.78 -4.17 10.47
N SER A 59 -2.09 -4.32 11.60
CA SER A 59 -1.92 -5.60 12.29
C SER A 59 -3.15 -5.92 13.14
N LEU A 60 -4.27 -6.23 12.47
CA LEU A 60 -5.50 -6.70 13.10
C LEU A 60 -5.49 -8.23 13.16
N SER A 61 -5.47 -8.78 14.38
CA SER A 61 -5.52 -10.23 14.57
C SER A 61 -6.89 -10.81 14.19
N ARG A 62 -6.96 -12.14 14.05
CA ARG A 62 -8.23 -12.82 13.77
C ARG A 62 -9.22 -12.65 14.92
N GLU A 63 -8.74 -12.66 16.16
CA GLU A 63 -9.52 -12.45 17.37
C GLU A 63 -10.08 -11.02 17.40
N MET A 64 -9.29 -10.02 16.99
CA MET A 64 -9.78 -8.64 16.82
C MET A 64 -10.90 -8.58 15.78
N TRP A 65 -10.72 -9.22 14.61
CA TRP A 65 -11.76 -9.29 13.59
C TRP A 65 -13.03 -10.00 14.06
N ALA A 66 -12.91 -11.00 14.93
CA ALA A 66 -14.06 -11.71 15.50
C ALA A 66 -14.89 -10.85 16.45
N MET A 67 -14.29 -9.85 17.10
CA MET A 67 -14.99 -8.88 17.96
C MET A 67 -15.67 -7.74 17.17
N ILE A 68 -15.26 -7.53 15.92
CA ILE A 68 -15.80 -6.46 15.07
C ILE A 68 -17.06 -6.99 14.36
N ASP A 69 -18.14 -6.20 14.38
CA ASP A 69 -19.39 -6.48 13.64
C ASP A 69 -19.10 -6.85 12.16
N LYS A 70 -19.66 -7.97 11.71
CA LYS A 70 -19.41 -8.58 10.38
C LYS A 70 -19.74 -7.67 9.21
N LYS A 71 -20.52 -6.61 9.40
CA LYS A 71 -20.76 -5.62 8.35
C LYS A 71 -19.51 -4.86 7.93
N TRP A 72 -18.49 -4.80 8.80
CA TRP A 72 -17.23 -4.11 8.53
C TRP A 72 -16.21 -5.06 7.90
N ASN A 73 -15.88 -4.82 6.63
CA ASN A 73 -15.07 -5.70 5.80
C ASN A 73 -13.62 -5.23 5.62
N TYR A 74 -13.33 -3.97 5.94
CA TYR A 74 -12.03 -3.36 5.76
C TYR A 74 -11.69 -2.45 6.93
N ALA A 75 -10.40 -2.28 7.19
CA ALA A 75 -9.85 -1.30 8.12
C ALA A 75 -8.73 -0.52 7.42
N ALA A 76 -8.65 0.78 7.64
CA ALA A 76 -7.57 1.60 7.12
C ALA A 76 -7.23 2.74 8.08
N MET A 77 -6.02 3.26 7.96
CA MET A 77 -5.49 4.35 8.76
C MET A 77 -5.33 5.60 7.90
N ASP A 78 -5.84 6.71 8.37
CA ASP A 78 -5.67 8.02 7.77
C ASP A 78 -4.28 8.60 8.10
N LYS A 79 -3.88 9.68 7.43
CA LYS A 79 -2.55 10.28 7.65
C LYS A 79 -2.34 10.75 9.09
N ASP A 80 -3.40 11.11 9.79
CA ASP A 80 -3.34 11.54 11.20
C ASP A 80 -3.24 10.38 12.20
N GLY A 81 -3.15 9.13 11.70
CA GLY A 81 -3.03 7.94 12.53
C GLY A 81 -4.37 7.38 13.02
N ARG A 82 -5.50 7.99 12.67
CA ARG A 82 -6.82 7.46 13.05
C ARG A 82 -7.17 6.25 12.18
N VAL A 83 -7.63 5.19 12.83
CA VAL A 83 -8.07 3.97 12.15
C VAL A 83 -9.59 3.97 12.04
N PHE A 84 -10.09 3.58 10.88
CA PHE A 84 -11.51 3.47 10.59
C PHE A 84 -11.84 2.10 10.02
N PHE A 85 -13.08 1.67 10.25
CA PHE A 85 -13.67 0.49 9.64
C PHE A 85 -14.62 0.87 8.52
N TYR A 86 -14.63 0.07 7.44
CA TYR A 86 -15.42 0.31 6.25
C TYR A 86 -16.18 -0.96 5.85
N ASN A 87 -17.44 -0.80 5.46
CA ASN A 87 -18.25 -1.91 4.96
C ASN A 87 -17.92 -2.26 3.50
N ILE A 88 -17.46 -1.29 2.73
CA ILE A 88 -17.06 -1.41 1.32
C ILE A 88 -15.59 -1.01 1.18
N LYS A 89 -14.90 -1.49 0.14
CA LYS A 89 -13.50 -1.15 -0.10
C LYS A 89 -13.35 0.38 -0.27
N PRO A 90 -12.56 1.05 0.58
CA PRO A 90 -12.28 2.48 0.42
C PRO A 90 -11.19 2.71 -0.66
N HIS A 91 -11.08 3.96 -1.09
CA HIS A 91 -9.99 4.48 -1.90
C HIS A 91 -9.27 5.59 -1.13
N ILE A 92 -8.05 5.92 -1.57
CA ILE A 92 -7.29 7.02 -0.98
C ILE A 92 -7.81 8.34 -1.55
N ASP A 93 -8.21 9.24 -0.67
CA ASP A 93 -8.37 10.64 -1.00
C ASP A 93 -7.07 11.38 -0.70
N MET A 94 -6.40 11.83 -1.76
CA MET A 94 -5.11 12.54 -1.64
C MET A 94 -5.27 14.00 -1.19
N VAL A 95 -6.45 14.59 -1.36
CA VAL A 95 -6.77 15.97 -0.94
C VAL A 95 -6.93 16.00 0.57
N PHE A 96 -7.78 15.13 1.11
CA PHE A 96 -8.03 15.01 2.55
C PHE A 96 -7.00 14.14 3.28
N LYS A 97 -6.13 13.43 2.53
CA LYS A 97 -5.09 12.53 3.07
C LYS A 97 -5.68 11.46 3.97
N SER A 98 -6.80 10.89 3.52
CA SER A 98 -7.61 9.92 4.24
C SER A 98 -8.06 8.79 3.32
N TRP A 99 -8.63 7.75 3.91
CA TRP A 99 -9.36 6.71 3.22
C TRP A 99 -10.84 7.04 3.24
N GLY A 100 -11.44 7.05 2.05
CA GLY A 100 -12.84 7.41 1.87
C GLY A 100 -13.51 6.54 0.81
N ASN A 101 -14.83 6.58 0.79
CA ASN A 101 -15.65 6.11 -0.31
C ASN A 101 -17.02 6.77 -0.18
N ASP A 102 -17.47 7.42 -1.24
CA ASP A 102 -18.71 8.21 -1.28
C ASP A 102 -19.95 7.39 -0.91
N SER A 103 -19.88 6.07 -1.04
CA SER A 103 -20.95 5.12 -0.74
C SER A 103 -20.69 4.26 0.49
N ALA A 104 -19.54 4.41 1.16
CA ALA A 104 -19.21 3.58 2.32
C ALA A 104 -19.75 4.17 3.62
N HIS A 105 -20.29 3.30 4.47
CA HIS A 105 -20.39 3.63 5.88
C HIS A 105 -18.99 3.53 6.48
N THR A 106 -18.67 4.45 7.39
CA THR A 106 -17.40 4.48 8.11
C THR A 106 -17.67 4.62 9.60
N VAL A 107 -16.81 4.02 10.41
CA VAL A 107 -16.83 4.23 11.86
C VAL A 107 -15.41 4.27 12.39
N GLY A 108 -15.16 5.12 13.38
CA GLY A 108 -13.89 5.17 14.08
C GLY A 108 -13.60 3.85 14.80
N CYS A 109 -12.35 3.41 14.76
CA CYS A 109 -11.88 2.25 15.49
C CYS A 109 -11.72 2.60 16.98
N ALA A 110 -12.35 1.82 17.86
CA ALA A 110 -12.16 1.93 19.31
C ALA A 110 -11.06 0.99 19.85
N LEU A 111 -10.49 0.13 19.00
CA LEU A 111 -9.44 -0.81 19.40
C LEU A 111 -8.08 -0.12 19.43
N ALA A 112 -7.26 -0.47 20.43
CA ALA A 112 -5.85 -0.12 20.45
C ALA A 112 -5.10 -0.99 19.43
N ILE A 113 -4.79 -0.40 18.27
CA ILE A 113 -4.02 -1.04 17.21
C ILE A 113 -2.62 -0.44 17.23
N ASN A 114 -1.59 -1.28 17.17
CA ASN A 114 -0.23 -0.77 16.97
C ASN A 114 -0.10 -0.21 15.54
N ILE A 115 0.10 1.10 15.44
CA ILE A 115 0.24 1.84 14.18
C ILE A 115 1.67 2.31 13.90
N GLU A 116 2.62 1.97 14.78
CA GLU A 116 4.00 2.41 14.64
C GLU A 116 4.63 1.88 13.35
N GLY A 117 5.27 2.77 12.60
CA GLY A 117 5.91 2.43 11.32
C GLY A 117 4.94 2.13 10.17
N ILE A 118 3.62 2.24 10.38
CA ILE A 118 2.64 2.00 9.31
C ILE A 118 2.55 3.20 8.37
N ASN A 119 2.75 2.94 7.08
CA ASN A 119 2.44 3.90 6.03
C ASN A 119 0.91 3.92 5.81
N TRP A 120 0.27 5.04 6.15
CA TRP A 120 -1.19 5.20 6.04
C TRP A 120 -1.73 4.84 4.63
N LYS A 121 -0.98 5.14 3.56
CA LYS A 121 -1.37 4.81 2.17
C LYS A 121 -1.37 3.30 1.87
N GLN A 122 -0.77 2.50 2.72
CA GLN A 122 -0.64 1.04 2.59
C GLN A 122 -1.34 0.30 3.74
N SER A 123 -2.04 1.03 4.61
CA SER A 123 -2.65 0.48 5.83
C SER A 123 -3.90 -0.37 5.60
N LEU A 124 -4.51 -0.27 4.41
CA LEU A 124 -5.77 -0.95 4.08
C LEU A 124 -5.65 -2.46 4.29
N THR A 125 -6.47 -2.96 5.20
CA THR A 125 -6.51 -4.36 5.61
C THR A 125 -7.91 -4.90 5.41
N LYS A 126 -8.01 -6.04 4.75
CA LYS A 126 -9.28 -6.73 4.50
C LYS A 126 -9.53 -7.77 5.59
N ARG A 127 -10.78 -7.88 6.03
CA ARG A 127 -11.24 -8.96 6.92
C ARG A 127 -10.97 -10.35 6.29
N PRO A 128 -10.43 -11.32 7.04
CA PRO A 128 -10.32 -12.71 6.60
C PRO A 128 -11.69 -13.32 6.28
N LYS A 129 -11.80 -14.13 5.23
CA LYS A 129 -13.09 -14.67 4.76
C LYS A 129 -13.76 -15.61 5.78
N ASP A 130 -12.96 -16.17 6.68
CA ASP A 130 -13.31 -17.21 7.64
C ASP A 130 -13.57 -16.66 9.06
N VAL A 131 -13.72 -15.32 9.21
CA VAL A 131 -14.03 -14.63 10.48
C VAL A 131 -15.33 -13.81 10.38
#